data_AF-A0A453L839-F1
#
_entry.id   AF-A0A453L839-F1
#
_cell.length_a   1.000
_cell.length_b   1.000
_cell.length_c   1.000
_cell.angle_alpha   90.00
_cell.angle_beta   90.00
_cell.angle_gamma   90.00
#
_symmetry.space_group_name_H-M   'P 1'
#
loop_
_entity.id
_entity.type
_entity.pdbx_description
1 polymer ?
#
loop_
_entity_poly.entity_id
_entity_poly.type
_entity_poly.pdbx_seq_one_letter_code
_entity_poly.pdbx_strand_id
1 'polypeptide(L)'
;MTVTWTSGYGISEAHPFVEWGMKGSHPVHAPADTVTFGRESLCGEPARSVGWRDPGFIHTAFLKNLSPEKEYYYKIGHTLHDGKVVWGKPKSFRAPPYPGQKSLQRVVIFGDMGKDERDGSNEYQNYQPASLNTTDALIRDLDNTDIVFHIGDISYANGYLSQWDQFTQQVEPITSRVPYMIASGNHERDFPNSGSLYNGTDSGGECGVPAETMYYAPTEKRDNFWYSMDYGMFRFCVADSEHDWREGTEQYRFLDRCLGTVDRAKQPWLVFIAHRVLGYSSGFFYGFDGAFAEPMARQSLEGLWRRHRVDVAFYGHVHQYERTCPVYEERCVPDGHGQGTVHVVVGGGGS
;
A
#
# COMPACT_ATOMS: atom_id res chain seq x y z
N MET A 1 -4.75 -3.32 14.62
CA MET A 1 -5.03 -2.21 13.69
C MET A 1 -4.11 -1.06 14.04
N THR A 2 -3.66 -0.30 13.06
CA THR A 2 -2.97 0.98 13.28
C THR A 2 -3.85 2.13 12.84
N VAL A 3 -3.71 3.28 13.49
CA VAL A 3 -4.28 4.55 13.04
C VAL A 3 -3.11 5.50 12.84
N THR A 4 -2.88 5.91 11.59
CA THR A 4 -1.82 6.85 11.22
C THR A 4 -2.45 8.16 10.77
N TRP A 5 -1.94 9.30 11.25
CA TRP A 5 -2.47 10.62 10.91
C TRP A 5 -1.40 11.71 10.95
N THR A 6 -1.67 12.82 10.27
CA THR A 6 -0.79 14.00 10.24
C THR A 6 -1.31 15.10 11.16
N SER A 7 -0.40 15.82 11.84
CA SER A 7 -0.73 17.04 12.57
C SER A 7 0.41 18.07 12.51
N GLY A 8 0.12 19.30 12.93
CA GLY A 8 1.13 20.34 13.13
C GLY A 8 1.82 20.31 14.50
N TYR A 9 1.53 19.32 15.36
CA TYR A 9 2.07 19.26 16.72
C TYR A 9 3.22 18.27 16.85
N GLY A 10 4.40 18.79 17.16
CA GLY A 10 5.52 17.96 17.58
C GLY A 10 5.30 17.38 18.98
N ILE A 11 6.03 16.32 19.34
CA ILE A 11 5.95 15.72 20.68
C ILE A 11 6.37 16.68 21.81
N SER A 12 7.13 17.73 21.46
CA SER A 12 7.48 18.81 22.38
C SER A 12 6.35 19.82 22.59
N GLU A 13 5.26 19.74 21.83
CA GLU A 13 4.12 20.67 21.89
C GLU A 13 2.85 20.00 22.41
N ALA A 14 2.62 18.75 22.03
CA ALA A 14 1.48 17.97 22.48
C ALA A 14 1.79 16.47 22.55
N HIS A 15 1.13 15.76 23.47
CA HIS A 15 1.15 14.29 23.51
C HIS A 15 0.06 13.72 22.57
N PRO A 16 0.41 13.03 21.48
CA PRO A 16 -0.54 12.46 20.54
C PRO A 16 -1.04 11.09 21.01
N PHE A 17 -2.34 10.86 20.88
CA PHE A 17 -2.98 9.59 21.24
C PHE A 17 -4.25 9.34 20.43
N VAL A 18 -4.75 8.12 20.48
CA VAL A 18 -6.06 7.72 19.97
C VAL A 18 -6.95 7.30 21.13
N GLU A 19 -8.11 7.92 21.27
CA GLU A 19 -9.19 7.42 22.12
C GLU A 19 -10.07 6.48 21.29
N TRP A 20 -10.28 5.24 21.75
CA TRP A 20 -11.03 4.25 20.98
C TRP A 20 -11.73 3.20 21.85
N GLY A 21 -12.75 2.56 21.29
CA GLY A 21 -13.51 1.51 21.98
C GLY A 21 -14.73 1.04 21.21
N MET A 22 -15.38 -0.03 21.71
CA MET A 22 -16.67 -0.49 21.21
C MET A 22 -17.80 0.41 21.71
N LYS A 23 -18.90 0.49 20.96
CA LYS A 23 -20.10 1.21 21.41
C LYS A 23 -20.57 0.70 22.77
N GLY A 24 -20.75 1.61 23.73
CA GLY A 24 -21.20 1.28 25.09
C GLY A 24 -20.09 0.76 26.03
N SER A 25 -18.85 0.62 25.55
CA SER A 25 -17.68 0.38 26.40
C SER A 25 -17.03 1.70 26.83
N HIS A 26 -16.30 1.69 27.95
CA HIS A 26 -15.44 2.80 28.31
C HIS A 26 -14.28 2.88 27.30
N PRO A 27 -14.07 4.01 26.63
CA PRO A 27 -12.99 4.13 25.68
C PRO A 27 -11.64 4.08 26.39
N VAL A 28 -10.64 3.56 25.69
CA VAL A 28 -9.25 3.47 26.14
C VAL A 28 -8.38 4.37 25.29
N HIS A 29 -7.25 4.81 25.84
CA HIS A 29 -6.26 5.61 25.12
C HIS A 29 -5.11 4.72 24.65
N ALA A 30 -4.76 4.82 23.37
CA ALA A 30 -3.54 4.27 22.81
C ALA A 30 -2.57 5.41 22.51
N PRO A 31 -1.34 5.42 23.06
CA PRO A 31 -0.35 6.42 22.70
C PRO A 31 0.06 6.24 21.22
N ALA A 32 0.59 7.31 20.63
CA ALA A 32 1.12 7.26 19.27
C ALA A 32 2.61 7.58 19.22
N ASP A 33 3.32 6.78 18.43
CA ASP A 33 4.68 7.12 18.02
C ASP A 33 4.61 8.24 16.99
N THR A 34 5.57 9.16 17.02
CA THR A 34 5.61 10.32 16.12
C THR A 34 6.89 10.33 15.32
N VAL A 35 6.76 10.48 14.01
CA VAL A 35 7.86 10.60 13.06
C VAL A 35 7.64 11.80 12.16
N THR A 36 8.73 12.28 11.56
CA THR A 36 8.74 13.30 10.51
C THR A 36 10.02 13.12 9.71
N PHE A 37 10.13 13.81 8.57
CA PHE A 37 11.35 13.87 7.79
C PHE A 37 11.67 15.32 7.43
N GLY A 38 12.96 15.62 7.29
CA GLY A 38 13.42 16.94 6.89
C GLY A 38 13.81 16.98 5.41
N ARG A 39 14.04 18.17 4.88
CA ARG A 39 14.51 18.36 3.50
C ARG A 39 15.74 17.53 3.18
N GLU A 40 16.68 17.46 4.13
CA GLU A 40 17.96 16.74 3.96
C GLU A 40 17.80 15.22 3.93
N SER A 41 16.64 14.68 4.31
CA SER A 41 16.33 13.26 4.20
C SER A 41 16.08 12.83 2.75
N LEU A 42 15.82 13.78 1.84
CA LEU A 42 15.49 13.52 0.44
C LEU A 42 16.74 13.42 -0.43
N CYS A 43 16.65 12.63 -1.49
CA CYS A 43 17.81 12.27 -2.31
C CYS A 43 18.13 13.29 -3.41
N GLY A 44 17.16 14.08 -3.87
CA GLY A 44 17.40 15.07 -4.92
C GLY A 44 16.18 15.87 -5.34
N GLU A 45 16.26 16.44 -6.54
CA GLU A 45 15.26 17.39 -7.04
C GLU A 45 14.11 16.72 -7.80
N PRO A 46 12.88 17.27 -7.74
CA PRO A 46 12.51 18.52 -7.04
C PRO A 46 12.27 18.38 -5.52
N ALA A 47 12.26 17.17 -4.96
CA ALA A 47 11.91 16.91 -3.56
C ALA A 47 12.75 17.72 -2.56
N ARG A 48 14.06 17.82 -2.78
CA ARG A 48 15.02 18.51 -1.90
C ARG A 48 15.07 20.03 -2.12
N SER A 49 14.19 20.59 -2.94
CA SER A 49 14.29 21.97 -3.44
C SER A 49 12.94 22.61 -3.65
N VAL A 50 12.58 22.94 -4.88
CA VAL A 50 11.37 23.67 -5.25
C VAL A 50 10.08 22.94 -4.90
N GLY A 51 10.13 21.61 -4.78
CA GLY A 51 9.00 20.79 -4.37
C GLY A 51 8.93 20.54 -2.85
N TRP A 52 9.93 20.97 -2.08
CA TRP A 52 9.94 20.80 -0.63
C TRP A 52 8.79 21.56 0.03
N ARG A 53 8.01 20.84 0.83
CA ARG A 53 7.10 21.39 1.82
C ARG A 53 7.24 20.59 3.10
N ASP A 54 7.26 21.27 4.24
CA ASP A 54 7.31 20.63 5.55
C ASP A 54 6.08 19.71 5.73
N PRO A 55 6.27 18.42 6.10
CA PRO A 55 5.17 17.46 6.23
C PRO A 55 4.45 17.53 7.59
N GLY A 56 4.90 18.39 8.51
CA GLY A 56 4.45 18.38 9.90
C GLY A 56 4.91 17.11 10.61
N PHE A 57 4.00 16.49 11.36
CA PHE A 57 4.28 15.31 12.16
C PHE A 57 3.29 14.19 11.85
N ILE A 58 3.81 12.99 11.62
CA ILE A 58 3.03 11.79 11.33
C ILE A 58 3.02 10.93 12.58
N HIS A 59 1.84 10.62 13.08
CA HIS A 59 1.62 9.88 14.32
C HIS A 59 1.02 8.52 14.00
N THR A 60 1.44 7.46 14.68
CA THR A 60 0.86 6.11 14.53
C THR A 60 0.54 5.51 15.89
N ALA A 61 -0.74 5.22 16.13
CA ALA A 61 -1.21 4.50 17.32
C ALA A 61 -1.54 3.04 17.00
N PHE A 62 -1.27 2.14 17.95
CA PHE A 62 -1.51 0.70 17.82
C PHE A 62 -2.74 0.27 18.63
N LEU A 63 -3.82 -0.08 17.94
CA LEU A 63 -5.07 -0.57 18.52
C LEU A 63 -5.01 -2.10 18.56
N LYS A 64 -4.74 -2.64 19.76
CA LYS A 64 -4.45 -4.05 20.04
C LYS A 64 -5.65 -4.77 20.67
N ASN A 65 -5.61 -6.11 20.69
CA ASN A 65 -6.64 -6.95 21.34
C ASN A 65 -8.06 -6.71 20.79
N LEU A 66 -8.18 -6.55 19.47
CA LEU A 66 -9.46 -6.40 18.80
C LEU A 66 -10.27 -7.69 18.86
N SER A 67 -11.56 -7.57 19.12
CA SER A 67 -12.52 -8.66 18.91
C SER A 67 -12.88 -8.72 17.42
N PRO A 68 -12.68 -9.86 16.73
CA PRO A 68 -12.93 -9.97 15.30
C PRO A 68 -14.34 -9.53 14.89
N GLU A 69 -14.42 -8.83 13.75
CA GLU A 69 -15.67 -8.33 13.13
C GLU A 69 -16.52 -7.39 13.99
N LYS A 70 -16.01 -6.91 15.14
CA LYS A 70 -16.68 -5.90 15.95
C LYS A 70 -16.42 -4.50 15.42
N GLU A 71 -17.43 -3.64 15.54
CA GLU A 71 -17.33 -2.22 15.23
C GLU A 71 -16.64 -1.48 16.38
N TYR A 72 -15.62 -0.69 16.06
CA TYR A 72 -14.89 0.18 16.96
C TYR A 72 -15.01 1.63 16.51
N TYR A 73 -15.12 2.53 17.48
CA TYR A 73 -15.09 3.96 17.26
C TYR A 73 -13.76 4.50 17.76
N TYR A 74 -13.24 5.53 17.09
CA TYR A 74 -12.02 6.18 17.50
C TYR A 74 -12.01 7.69 17.21
N LYS A 75 -11.17 8.42 17.96
CA LYS A 75 -10.83 9.83 17.75
C LYS A 75 -9.33 10.01 17.98
N ILE A 76 -8.69 10.76 17.09
CA ILE A 76 -7.33 11.25 17.32
C ILE A 76 -7.37 12.43 18.30
N GLY A 77 -6.38 12.53 19.18
CA GLY A 77 -6.29 13.55 20.22
C GLY A 77 -4.86 14.02 20.45
N HIS A 78 -4.72 15.29 20.80
CA HIS A 78 -3.45 15.91 21.18
C HIS A 78 -3.62 16.65 22.50
N THR A 79 -2.97 16.17 23.56
CA THR A 79 -2.96 16.84 24.87
C THR A 79 -1.85 17.88 24.88
N LEU A 80 -2.22 19.16 24.95
CA LEU A 80 -1.29 20.30 25.05
C LEU A 80 -0.69 20.39 26.46
N HIS A 81 0.39 21.18 26.60
CA HIS A 81 1.05 21.42 27.90
C HIS A 81 0.15 22.01 28.98
N ASP A 82 -0.89 22.76 28.60
CA ASP A 82 -1.88 23.33 29.53
C ASP A 82 -2.98 22.33 29.93
N GLY A 83 -2.88 21.07 29.48
CA GLY A 83 -3.82 19.99 29.76
C GLY A 83 -5.06 20.00 28.86
N LYS A 84 -5.23 20.98 27.96
CA LYS A 84 -6.32 20.95 26.99
C LYS A 84 -6.08 19.89 25.94
N VAL A 85 -7.15 19.26 25.47
CA VAL A 85 -7.08 18.27 24.39
C VAL A 85 -7.70 18.85 23.12
N VAL A 86 -6.93 18.83 22.04
CA VAL A 86 -7.43 19.09 20.68
C VAL A 86 -7.85 17.76 20.06
N TRP A 87 -9.10 17.68 19.61
CA TRP A 87 -9.71 16.45 19.11
C TRP A 87 -9.95 16.50 17.60
N GLY A 88 -9.69 15.39 16.94
CA GLY A 88 -10.18 15.13 15.59
C GLY A 88 -11.65 14.69 15.57
N LYS A 89 -12.20 14.53 14.35
CA LYS A 89 -13.57 14.03 14.17
C LYS A 89 -13.65 12.55 14.56
N PRO A 90 -14.77 12.08 15.17
CA PRO A 90 -14.99 10.66 15.38
C PRO A 90 -15.08 9.91 14.06
N LYS A 91 -14.48 8.73 14.05
CA LYS A 91 -14.52 7.77 12.94
C LYS A 91 -14.81 6.38 13.51
N SER A 92 -15.09 5.41 12.64
CA SER A 92 -15.30 4.02 13.04
C SER A 92 -14.73 3.05 12.02
N PHE A 93 -14.38 1.85 12.48
CA PHE A 93 -13.91 0.76 11.63
C PHE A 93 -14.42 -0.57 12.17
N ARG A 94 -14.53 -1.55 11.27
CA ARG A 94 -14.79 -2.95 11.64
C ARG A 94 -13.46 -3.68 11.81
N ALA A 95 -13.26 -4.31 12.97
CA ALA A 95 -12.06 -5.12 13.21
C ALA A 95 -11.96 -6.28 12.20
N PRO A 96 -10.75 -6.62 11.73
CA PRO A 96 -10.57 -7.69 10.75
C PRO A 96 -11.01 -9.04 11.33
N PRO A 97 -11.48 -9.98 10.48
CA PRO A 97 -11.72 -11.36 10.88
C PRO A 97 -10.42 -12.04 11.32
N TYR A 98 -10.51 -13.06 12.17
CA TYR A 98 -9.32 -13.84 12.53
C TYR A 98 -8.83 -14.68 11.33
N PRO A 99 -7.53 -15.01 11.23
CA PRO A 99 -7.01 -15.84 10.15
C PRO A 99 -7.71 -17.20 10.04
N GLY A 100 -8.33 -17.46 8.88
CA GLY A 100 -9.13 -18.65 8.59
C GLY A 100 -10.62 -18.56 8.93
N GLN A 101 -11.09 -17.41 9.40
CA GLN A 101 -12.50 -17.22 9.71
C GLN A 101 -13.37 -17.36 8.45
N LYS A 102 -14.44 -18.15 8.54
CA LYS A 102 -15.43 -18.31 7.48
C LYS A 102 -16.46 -17.19 7.56
N SER A 103 -16.27 -16.15 6.77
CA SER A 103 -17.23 -15.06 6.56
C SER A 103 -17.10 -14.51 5.13
N LEU A 104 -18.07 -13.70 4.69
CA LEU A 104 -17.94 -12.94 3.45
C LEU A 104 -16.84 -11.88 3.64
N GLN A 105 -15.83 -11.90 2.76
CA GLN A 105 -14.65 -11.05 2.81
C GLN A 105 -14.41 -10.47 1.41
N ARG A 106 -14.34 -9.14 1.32
CA ARG A 106 -14.35 -8.40 0.06
C ARG A 106 -13.13 -7.50 -0.01
N VAL A 107 -12.24 -7.80 -0.95
CA VAL A 107 -10.94 -7.15 -1.09
C VAL A 107 -10.92 -6.38 -2.40
N VAL A 108 -10.48 -5.13 -2.36
CA VAL A 108 -10.26 -4.31 -3.55
C VAL A 108 -8.77 -4.11 -3.76
N ILE A 109 -8.30 -4.26 -5.00
CA ILE A 109 -6.89 -4.17 -5.38
C ILE A 109 -6.77 -3.36 -6.67
N PHE A 110 -5.93 -2.33 -6.67
CA PHE A 110 -5.57 -1.51 -7.84
C PHE A 110 -4.21 -0.85 -7.61
N GLY A 111 -3.51 -0.48 -8.69
CA GLY A 111 -2.32 0.39 -8.63
C GLY A 111 -2.60 1.74 -9.27
N ASP A 112 -1.66 2.67 -9.16
CA ASP A 112 -1.51 3.77 -10.13
C ASP A 112 -2.69 4.77 -10.11
N MET A 113 -3.30 4.98 -8.93
CA MET A 113 -4.45 5.88 -8.81
C MET A 113 -4.07 7.35 -8.90
N GLY A 114 -2.95 7.75 -8.29
CA GLY A 114 -2.56 9.15 -8.15
C GLY A 114 -3.63 10.03 -7.48
N LYS A 115 -3.61 11.32 -7.80
CA LYS A 115 -4.55 12.31 -7.28
C LYS A 115 -5.09 13.21 -8.39
N ASP A 116 -6.14 13.97 -8.08
CA ASP A 116 -6.58 15.09 -8.92
C ASP A 116 -7.40 16.09 -8.07
N GLU A 117 -7.51 17.34 -8.52
CA GLU A 117 -8.20 18.41 -7.80
C GLU A 117 -9.70 18.42 -8.10
N ARG A 118 -10.52 18.30 -7.05
CA ARG A 118 -11.99 18.29 -7.20
C ARG A 118 -12.56 19.60 -7.75
N ASP A 119 -11.84 20.71 -7.62
CA ASP A 119 -12.24 22.02 -8.14
C ASP A 119 -11.78 22.28 -9.59
N GLY A 120 -11.07 21.32 -10.20
CA GLY A 120 -10.54 21.42 -11.56
C GLY A 120 -9.28 22.28 -11.68
N SER A 121 -8.63 22.62 -10.57
CA SER A 121 -7.32 23.29 -10.59
C SER A 121 -6.28 22.43 -11.28
N ASN A 122 -5.30 23.07 -11.92
CA ASN A 122 -4.13 22.38 -12.41
C ASN A 122 -3.02 22.40 -11.36
N GLU A 123 -2.11 21.43 -11.43
CA GLU A 123 -1.02 21.27 -10.47
C GLU A 123 0.14 20.44 -11.06
N TYR A 124 1.21 20.25 -10.30
CA TYR A 124 2.33 19.41 -10.74
C TYR A 124 1.91 17.95 -10.89
N GLN A 125 2.54 17.26 -11.84
CA GLN A 125 2.30 15.83 -12.09
C GLN A 125 0.81 15.51 -12.31
N ASN A 126 0.04 16.44 -12.91
CA ASN A 126 -1.40 16.28 -13.13
C ASN A 126 -1.70 15.45 -14.39
N TYR A 127 -1.49 14.13 -14.31
CA TYR A 127 -1.75 13.18 -15.40
C TYR A 127 -2.52 11.94 -14.93
N GLN A 128 -3.27 12.03 -13.84
CA GLN A 128 -4.12 10.95 -13.33
C GLN A 128 -5.62 11.26 -13.47
N PRO A 129 -6.12 11.45 -14.70
CA PRO A 129 -7.45 12.02 -14.96
C PRO A 129 -8.62 11.18 -14.44
N ALA A 130 -8.39 9.90 -14.12
CA ALA A 130 -9.41 9.01 -13.57
C ALA A 130 -9.31 8.80 -12.04
N SER A 131 -8.36 9.45 -11.36
CA SER A 131 -8.12 9.28 -9.92
C SER A 131 -9.38 9.50 -9.07
N LEU A 132 -10.10 10.60 -9.34
CA LEU A 132 -11.34 10.93 -8.61
C LEU A 132 -12.47 9.94 -8.92
N ASN A 133 -12.56 9.40 -10.14
CA ASN A 133 -13.57 8.41 -10.49
C ASN A 133 -13.37 7.11 -9.70
N THR A 134 -12.13 6.64 -9.60
CA THR A 134 -11.78 5.46 -8.79
C THR A 134 -12.05 5.72 -7.31
N THR A 135 -11.61 6.86 -6.78
CA THR A 135 -11.88 7.28 -5.40
C THR A 135 -13.40 7.29 -5.10
N ASP A 136 -14.20 7.94 -5.95
CA ASP A 136 -15.64 8.05 -5.75
C ASP A 136 -16.35 6.71 -5.92
N ALA A 137 -15.89 5.84 -6.82
CA ALA A 137 -16.42 4.49 -6.97
C ALA A 137 -16.23 3.67 -5.69
N LEU A 138 -15.03 3.74 -5.07
CA LEU A 138 -14.74 3.06 -3.81
C LEU A 138 -15.56 3.62 -2.65
N ILE A 139 -15.70 4.94 -2.56
CA ILE A 139 -16.52 5.58 -1.52
C ILE A 139 -17.98 5.11 -1.62
N ARG A 140 -18.53 5.03 -2.84
CA ARG A 140 -19.92 4.56 -3.04
C ARG A 140 -20.11 3.10 -2.63
N ASP A 141 -19.11 2.25 -2.82
CA ASP A 141 -19.18 0.82 -2.50
C ASP A 141 -18.46 0.46 -1.18
N LEU A 142 -18.18 1.45 -0.33
CA LEU A 142 -17.37 1.26 0.88
C LEU A 142 -18.03 0.34 1.91
N ASP A 143 -19.37 0.31 1.97
CA ASP A 143 -20.12 -0.66 2.79
C ASP A 143 -19.90 -2.11 2.33
N ASN A 144 -19.46 -2.30 1.08
CA ASN A 144 -19.12 -3.58 0.48
C ASN A 144 -17.61 -3.85 0.38
N THR A 145 -16.78 -2.99 0.96
CA THR A 145 -15.32 -3.15 0.96
C THR A 145 -14.82 -3.42 2.37
N ASP A 146 -14.03 -4.47 2.55
CA ASP A 146 -13.49 -4.86 3.85
C ASP A 146 -12.04 -4.44 4.07
N ILE A 147 -11.27 -4.35 2.97
CA ILE A 147 -9.85 -3.96 2.92
C ILE A 147 -9.50 -3.55 1.49
N VAL A 148 -8.60 -2.57 1.35
CA VAL A 148 -8.08 -2.07 0.08
C VAL A 148 -6.57 -2.29 0.02
N PHE A 149 -6.07 -2.69 -1.15
CA PHE A 149 -4.65 -2.68 -1.50
C PHE A 149 -4.42 -1.71 -2.67
N HIS A 150 -3.64 -0.66 -2.42
CA HIS A 150 -3.14 0.27 -3.43
C HIS A 150 -1.68 -0.07 -3.74
N ILE A 151 -1.45 -0.74 -4.87
CA ILE A 151 -0.24 -1.53 -5.11
C ILE A 151 0.86 -0.75 -5.83
N GLY A 152 1.24 0.40 -5.26
CA GLY A 152 2.30 1.29 -5.77
C GLY A 152 1.79 2.39 -6.69
N ASP A 153 2.65 3.37 -6.92
CA ASP A 153 2.38 4.63 -7.62
C ASP A 153 1.19 5.37 -7.01
N ILE A 154 1.42 5.82 -5.79
CA ILE A 154 0.39 6.22 -4.84
C ILE A 154 -0.20 7.57 -5.21
N SER A 155 0.63 8.61 -5.22
CA SER A 155 0.18 10.00 -5.41
C SER A 155 0.77 10.66 -6.66
N TYR A 156 1.83 10.08 -7.24
CA TYR A 156 2.67 10.73 -8.25
C TYR A 156 3.18 12.12 -7.82
N ALA A 157 3.35 12.36 -6.51
CA ALA A 157 3.90 13.62 -6.02
C ALA A 157 5.27 13.94 -6.65
N ASN A 158 6.09 12.90 -6.85
CA ASN A 158 7.38 12.95 -7.55
C ASN A 158 8.23 14.16 -7.14
N GLY A 159 8.30 14.39 -5.82
CA GLY A 159 9.05 15.46 -5.19
C GLY A 159 8.26 16.75 -4.93
N TYR A 160 7.01 16.89 -5.37
CA TYR A 160 6.14 18.01 -4.99
C TYR A 160 5.32 17.66 -3.75
N LEU A 161 5.97 17.77 -2.59
CA LEU A 161 5.54 17.10 -1.36
C LEU A 161 4.19 17.54 -0.79
N SER A 162 3.65 18.69 -1.20
CA SER A 162 2.28 19.07 -0.83
C SER A 162 1.23 18.06 -1.27
N GLN A 163 1.51 17.28 -2.32
CA GLN A 163 0.57 16.34 -2.91
C GLN A 163 0.39 15.07 -2.07
N TRP A 164 1.30 14.78 -1.13
CA TRP A 164 1.08 13.73 -0.13
C TRP A 164 -0.07 14.07 0.84
N ASP A 165 -0.16 15.33 1.29
CA ASP A 165 -1.29 15.81 2.09
C ASP A 165 -2.58 15.86 1.27
N GLN A 166 -2.50 16.22 -0.01
CA GLN A 166 -3.65 16.20 -0.93
C GLN A 166 -4.18 14.76 -1.08
N PHE A 167 -3.29 13.80 -1.35
CA PHE A 167 -3.66 12.40 -1.55
C PHE A 167 -4.25 11.79 -0.28
N THR A 168 -3.63 11.99 0.89
CA THR A 168 -4.18 11.48 2.16
C THR A 168 -5.56 12.05 2.47
N GLN A 169 -5.84 13.31 2.09
CA GLN A 169 -7.17 13.90 2.17
C GLN A 169 -8.15 13.30 1.14
N GLN A 170 -7.72 13.08 -0.10
CA GLN A 170 -8.55 12.48 -1.15
C GLN A 170 -9.06 11.10 -0.74
N VAL A 171 -8.21 10.27 -0.13
CA VAL A 171 -8.57 8.91 0.30
C VAL A 171 -9.10 8.82 1.74
N GLU A 172 -9.10 9.91 2.52
CA GLU A 172 -9.56 9.94 3.92
C GLU A 172 -10.94 9.28 4.15
N PRO A 173 -11.96 9.46 3.27
CA PRO A 173 -13.25 8.79 3.44
C PRO A 173 -13.17 7.26 3.41
N ILE A 174 -12.15 6.70 2.77
CA ILE A 174 -11.89 5.26 2.66
C ILE A 174 -10.97 4.82 3.81
N THR A 175 -9.80 5.45 3.94
CA THR A 175 -8.73 5.02 4.87
C THR A 175 -9.09 5.20 6.34
N SER A 176 -10.01 6.12 6.66
CA SER A 176 -10.51 6.30 8.02
C SER A 176 -11.53 5.24 8.45
N ARG A 177 -11.93 4.31 7.56
CA ARG A 177 -12.96 3.30 7.83
C ARG A 177 -12.50 1.86 7.58
N VAL A 178 -11.72 1.63 6.54
CA VAL A 178 -11.19 0.29 6.20
C VAL A 178 -9.66 0.33 6.11
N PRO A 179 -8.95 -0.78 6.37
CA PRO A 179 -7.51 -0.82 6.16
C PRO A 179 -7.18 -0.51 4.69
N TYR A 180 -6.27 0.44 4.50
CA TYR A 180 -5.75 0.84 3.20
C TYR A 180 -4.28 0.48 3.15
N MET A 181 -4.00 -0.70 2.60
CA MET A 181 -2.68 -1.27 2.51
C MET A 181 -2.00 -0.73 1.25
N ILE A 182 -0.72 -0.39 1.34
CA ILE A 182 0.04 0.12 0.20
C ILE A 182 1.19 -0.81 -0.18
N ALA A 183 1.62 -0.79 -1.43
CA ALA A 183 2.94 -1.25 -1.85
C ALA A 183 3.75 -0.03 -2.35
N SER A 184 5.08 -0.17 -2.46
CA SER A 184 5.93 0.85 -3.08
C SER A 184 6.01 0.61 -4.59
N GLY A 185 5.87 1.68 -5.38
CA GLY A 185 6.16 1.68 -6.81
C GLY A 185 7.37 2.54 -7.17
N ASN A 186 7.64 2.67 -8.46
CA ASN A 186 8.79 3.43 -8.95
C ASN A 186 8.67 4.92 -8.65
N HIS A 187 7.45 5.47 -8.69
CA HIS A 187 7.19 6.86 -8.31
C HIS A 187 7.34 7.14 -6.81
N GLU A 188 7.39 6.11 -5.97
CA GLU A 188 7.77 6.28 -4.56
C GLU A 188 9.28 6.19 -4.36
N ARG A 189 9.97 5.26 -5.04
CA ARG A 189 11.29 4.78 -4.60
C ARG A 189 12.46 5.06 -5.54
N ASP A 190 12.23 5.16 -6.85
CA ASP A 190 13.33 5.19 -7.83
C ASP A 190 14.09 6.51 -7.80
N PHE A 191 15.37 6.40 -7.45
CA PHE A 191 16.32 7.51 -7.54
C PHE A 191 17.76 6.98 -7.63
N PRO A 192 18.66 7.62 -8.39
CA PRO A 192 20.01 7.10 -8.56
C PRO A 192 20.80 7.05 -7.25
N ASN A 193 21.56 5.97 -7.04
CA ASN A 193 22.38 5.72 -5.84
C ASN A 193 21.60 5.69 -4.50
N SER A 194 20.28 5.50 -4.54
CA SER A 194 19.44 5.41 -3.33
C SER A 194 19.31 3.99 -2.77
N GLY A 195 19.84 2.98 -3.47
CA GLY A 195 19.63 1.57 -3.15
C GLY A 195 18.44 0.90 -3.85
N SER A 196 17.66 1.65 -4.64
CA SER A 196 16.68 1.05 -5.57
C SER A 196 17.41 0.16 -6.58
N LEU A 197 16.78 -0.94 -6.97
CA LEU A 197 17.22 -1.80 -8.08
C LEU A 197 17.19 -1.03 -9.40
N TYR A 198 16.21 -0.16 -9.57
CA TYR A 198 16.05 0.67 -10.77
C TYR A 198 16.68 2.04 -10.54
N ASN A 199 17.57 2.42 -11.45
CA ASN A 199 18.34 3.66 -11.36
C ASN A 199 17.64 4.84 -12.05
N GLY A 200 16.31 4.82 -12.09
CA GLY A 200 15.45 5.88 -12.64
C GLY A 200 15.37 7.08 -11.70
N THR A 201 14.60 8.10 -12.09
CA THR A 201 14.37 9.32 -11.30
C THR A 201 12.90 9.55 -11.01
N ASP A 202 12.08 8.50 -11.12
CA ASP A 202 10.61 8.60 -11.17
C ASP A 202 10.03 9.17 -9.88
N SER A 203 10.68 8.91 -8.74
CA SER A 203 10.31 9.49 -7.45
C SER A 203 10.60 10.98 -7.30
N GLY A 204 11.27 11.61 -8.27
CA GLY A 204 11.63 13.04 -8.20
C GLY A 204 12.47 13.41 -6.97
N GLY A 205 13.29 12.48 -6.50
CA GLY A 205 14.18 12.68 -5.35
C GLY A 205 13.57 12.30 -4.00
N GLU A 206 12.34 11.78 -3.96
CA GLU A 206 11.71 11.31 -2.73
C GLU A 206 12.37 10.04 -2.16
N CYS A 207 12.81 9.14 -3.04
CA CYS A 207 13.56 7.92 -2.71
C CYS A 207 12.96 7.09 -1.56
N GLY A 208 11.64 6.97 -1.51
CA GLY A 208 10.88 6.17 -0.55
C GLY A 208 10.45 6.92 0.71
N VAL A 209 11.11 8.02 1.07
CA VAL A 209 10.95 8.67 2.38
C VAL A 209 9.51 9.06 2.70
N PRO A 210 8.76 9.74 1.80
CA PRO A 210 7.37 10.07 2.08
C PRO A 210 6.47 8.84 2.17
N ALA A 211 6.58 7.87 1.27
CA ALA A 211 5.77 6.65 1.30
C ALA A 211 5.96 5.85 2.60
N GLU A 212 7.21 5.71 3.05
CA GLU A 212 7.62 5.02 4.28
C GLU A 212 7.21 5.75 5.57
N THR A 213 6.90 7.04 5.47
CA THR A 213 6.54 7.87 6.63
C THR A 213 5.04 8.13 6.72
N MET A 214 4.41 8.50 5.60
CA MET A 214 3.00 8.93 5.54
C MET A 214 2.04 7.74 5.73
N TYR A 215 2.45 6.54 5.33
CA TYR A 215 1.67 5.32 5.46
C TYR A 215 2.40 4.31 6.34
N TYR A 216 1.62 3.58 7.15
CA TYR A 216 2.14 2.46 7.91
C TYR A 216 1.87 1.14 7.18
N ALA A 217 2.93 0.41 6.86
CA ALA A 217 2.87 -1.00 6.49
C ALA A 217 3.59 -1.85 7.56
N PRO A 218 3.13 -3.09 7.82
CA PRO A 218 3.72 -3.96 8.84
C PRO A 218 5.00 -4.65 8.31
N THR A 219 5.95 -3.87 7.81
CA THR A 219 7.24 -4.36 7.29
C THR A 219 8.20 -4.72 8.44
N GLU A 220 9.10 -5.69 8.21
CA GLU A 220 10.14 -6.04 9.20
C GLU A 220 11.19 -4.91 9.34
N LYS A 221 11.47 -4.22 8.23
CA LYS A 221 12.34 -3.05 8.15
C LYS A 221 11.64 -1.98 7.31
N ARG A 222 11.68 -0.72 7.74
CA ARG A 222 10.94 0.36 7.04
C ARG A 222 11.53 0.71 5.66
N ASP A 223 12.84 0.56 5.50
CA ASP A 223 13.57 0.81 4.25
C ASP A 223 13.35 -0.25 3.16
N ASN A 224 12.55 -1.28 3.46
CA ASN A 224 12.19 -2.35 2.55
C ASN A 224 10.68 -2.55 2.61
N PHE A 225 9.95 -2.25 1.54
CA PHE A 225 8.49 -2.11 1.57
C PHE A 225 7.73 -3.44 1.35
N TRP A 226 8.37 -4.59 1.62
CA TRP A 226 7.73 -5.91 1.53
C TRP A 226 7.18 -6.39 2.88
N TYR A 227 6.01 -7.01 2.87
CA TYR A 227 5.35 -7.50 4.08
C TYR A 227 4.28 -8.56 3.78
N SER A 228 3.86 -9.26 4.84
CA SER A 228 2.77 -10.22 4.79
C SER A 228 1.56 -9.65 5.52
N MET A 229 0.35 -9.88 5.00
CA MET A 229 -0.89 -9.46 5.65
C MET A 229 -1.92 -10.58 5.59
N ASP A 230 -2.67 -10.76 6.67
CA ASP A 230 -3.79 -11.71 6.74
C ASP A 230 -5.11 -10.94 6.83
N TYR A 231 -6.10 -11.39 6.07
CA TYR A 231 -7.48 -10.94 6.22
C TYR A 231 -8.41 -12.13 6.09
N GLY A 232 -8.82 -12.72 7.22
CA GLY A 232 -9.72 -13.87 7.21
C GLY A 232 -9.11 -15.05 6.46
N MET A 233 -9.73 -15.47 5.36
CA MET A 233 -9.30 -16.59 4.51
C MET A 233 -8.17 -16.23 3.53
N PHE A 234 -7.75 -14.96 3.48
CA PHE A 234 -6.70 -14.49 2.58
C PHE A 234 -5.35 -14.35 3.29
N ARG A 235 -4.29 -14.80 2.61
CA ARG A 235 -2.89 -14.44 2.86
C ARG A 235 -2.41 -13.59 1.69
N PHE A 236 -1.89 -12.40 1.99
CA PHE A 236 -1.23 -11.52 1.04
C PHE A 236 0.27 -11.51 1.29
N CYS A 237 1.06 -11.66 0.24
CA CYS A 237 2.49 -11.46 0.24
C CYS A 237 2.81 -10.31 -0.71
N VAL A 238 3.11 -9.15 -0.13
CA VAL A 238 3.38 -7.90 -0.84
C VAL A 238 4.88 -7.77 -1.03
N ALA A 239 5.30 -7.72 -2.29
CA ALA A 239 6.66 -7.46 -2.71
C ALA A 239 6.87 -5.95 -2.93
N ASP A 240 8.12 -5.54 -2.84
CA ASP A 240 8.64 -4.25 -3.23
C ASP A 240 9.42 -4.43 -4.53
N SER A 241 8.81 -4.05 -5.65
CA SER A 241 9.42 -4.19 -6.96
C SER A 241 10.53 -3.18 -7.24
N GLU A 242 10.85 -2.30 -6.30
CA GLU A 242 11.96 -1.36 -6.46
C GLU A 242 13.22 -1.85 -5.73
N HIS A 243 13.15 -3.01 -5.07
CA HIS A 243 14.29 -3.71 -4.47
C HIS A 243 14.46 -5.11 -5.08
N ASP A 244 15.67 -5.67 -5.04
CA ASP A 244 15.97 -6.92 -5.74
C ASP A 244 15.16 -8.13 -5.24
N TRP A 245 14.28 -8.68 -6.10
CA TRP A 245 13.44 -9.86 -5.83
C TRP A 245 14.04 -11.18 -6.30
N ARG A 246 15.23 -11.19 -6.91
CA ARG A 246 15.81 -12.40 -7.53
C ARG A 246 16.21 -13.44 -6.49
N GLU A 247 16.34 -14.70 -6.94
CA GLU A 247 16.72 -15.81 -6.06
C GLU A 247 18.02 -15.51 -5.28
N GLY A 248 18.00 -15.74 -3.97
CA GLY A 248 19.12 -15.47 -3.08
C GLY A 248 19.12 -14.10 -2.38
N THR A 249 18.21 -13.18 -2.73
CA THR A 249 18.06 -11.89 -2.05
C THR A 249 17.33 -12.00 -0.71
N GLU A 250 17.34 -10.93 0.10
CA GLU A 250 16.54 -10.87 1.32
C GLU A 250 15.04 -10.96 1.01
N GLN A 251 14.58 -10.20 0.01
CA GLN A 251 13.20 -10.19 -0.43
C GLN A 251 12.73 -11.57 -0.92
N TYR A 252 13.53 -12.27 -1.74
CA TYR A 252 13.16 -13.61 -2.19
C TYR A 252 12.95 -14.59 -1.03
N ARG A 253 13.86 -14.57 -0.03
CA ARG A 253 13.72 -15.40 1.17
C ARG A 253 12.50 -15.00 1.99
N PHE A 254 12.17 -13.71 2.05
CA PHE A 254 10.94 -13.24 2.68
C PHE A 254 9.71 -13.78 1.96
N LEU A 255 9.65 -13.68 0.63
CA LEU A 255 8.54 -14.17 -0.18
C LEU A 255 8.36 -15.68 -0.03
N ASP A 256 9.44 -16.47 -0.06
CA ASP A 256 9.40 -17.92 0.17
C ASP A 256 8.80 -18.28 1.54
N ARG A 257 9.17 -17.54 2.60
CA ARG A 257 8.58 -17.71 3.94
C ARG A 257 7.11 -17.27 3.98
N CYS A 258 6.78 -16.11 3.43
CA CYS A 258 5.42 -15.59 3.44
C CYS A 258 4.44 -16.54 2.76
N LEU A 259 4.83 -17.04 1.58
CA LEU A 259 4.05 -17.97 0.76
C LEU A 259 4.02 -19.39 1.36
N GLY A 260 5.10 -19.83 2.01
CA GLY A 260 5.24 -21.19 2.54
C GLY A 260 4.67 -21.43 3.94
N THR A 261 4.41 -20.37 4.72
CA THR A 261 3.96 -20.49 6.13
C THR A 261 2.45 -20.46 6.31
N VAL A 262 1.68 -20.22 5.24
CA VAL A 262 0.21 -20.16 5.33
C VAL A 262 -0.41 -21.56 5.50
N ASP A 263 -1.33 -21.69 6.45
CA ASP A 263 -2.17 -22.89 6.56
C ASP A 263 -3.29 -22.82 5.52
N ARG A 264 -3.07 -23.42 4.34
CA ARG A 264 -4.02 -23.40 3.21
C ARG A 264 -5.36 -24.08 3.52
N ALA A 265 -5.47 -24.88 4.58
CA ALA A 265 -6.76 -25.44 5.00
C ALA A 265 -7.65 -24.38 5.69
N LYS A 266 -7.03 -23.39 6.32
CA LYS A 266 -7.70 -22.25 6.97
C LYS A 266 -7.79 -21.05 6.04
N GLN A 267 -6.69 -20.72 5.37
CA GLN A 267 -6.55 -19.57 4.49
C GLN A 267 -6.30 -20.05 3.06
N PRO A 268 -7.35 -20.48 2.34
CA PRO A 268 -7.20 -21.05 1.01
C PRO A 268 -6.71 -20.05 -0.04
N TRP A 269 -6.95 -18.75 0.13
CA TRP A 269 -6.63 -17.73 -0.87
C TRP A 269 -5.23 -17.16 -0.62
N LEU A 270 -4.27 -17.57 -1.43
CA LEU A 270 -2.88 -17.12 -1.40
C LEU A 270 -2.63 -16.14 -2.55
N VAL A 271 -2.41 -14.87 -2.20
CA VAL A 271 -2.31 -13.76 -3.13
C VAL A 271 -0.91 -13.14 -3.09
N PHE A 272 -0.29 -13.01 -4.25
CA PHE A 272 0.94 -12.24 -4.43
C PHE A 272 0.62 -10.85 -4.97
N ILE A 273 1.33 -9.83 -4.49
CA ILE A 273 1.17 -8.43 -4.91
C ILE A 273 2.55 -7.85 -5.17
N ALA A 274 2.71 -7.13 -6.28
CA ALA A 274 3.86 -6.26 -6.54
C ALA A 274 3.38 -5.04 -7.34
N HIS A 275 4.19 -3.98 -7.39
CA HIS A 275 3.87 -2.83 -8.24
C HIS A 275 4.22 -3.13 -9.71
N ARG A 276 5.51 -3.19 -10.07
CA ARG A 276 5.94 -3.55 -11.43
C ARG A 276 5.46 -4.94 -11.84
N VAL A 277 5.31 -5.17 -13.14
CA VAL A 277 4.81 -6.45 -13.65
C VAL A 277 5.90 -7.51 -13.61
N LEU A 278 5.93 -8.28 -12.52
CA LEU A 278 6.86 -9.40 -12.35
C LEU A 278 6.36 -10.70 -13.04
N GLY A 279 5.09 -10.73 -13.43
CA GLY A 279 4.41 -11.85 -14.07
C GLY A 279 4.29 -11.66 -15.58
N TYR A 280 3.10 -11.27 -16.05
CA TYR A 280 2.76 -11.18 -17.47
C TYR A 280 1.99 -9.89 -17.77
N SER A 281 2.37 -9.20 -18.84
CA SER A 281 1.65 -8.06 -19.41
C SER A 281 1.96 -7.92 -20.89
N SER A 282 0.93 -7.60 -21.67
CA SER A 282 1.00 -7.16 -23.07
C SER A 282 1.13 -5.63 -23.16
N GLY A 283 1.49 -4.96 -22.07
CA GLY A 283 1.75 -3.53 -21.99
C GLY A 283 2.77 -3.10 -23.03
N PHE A 284 2.44 -2.02 -23.75
CA PHE A 284 3.15 -1.61 -24.95
C PHE A 284 4.66 -1.35 -24.75
N PHE A 285 5.05 -0.80 -23.60
CA PHE A 285 6.47 -0.50 -23.34
C PHE A 285 7.31 -1.75 -23.14
N TYR A 286 6.79 -2.81 -22.50
CA TYR A 286 7.48 -4.11 -22.46
C TYR A 286 7.61 -4.71 -23.87
N GLY A 287 6.55 -4.61 -24.68
CA GLY A 287 6.52 -5.15 -26.03
C GLY A 287 7.59 -4.55 -26.96
N PHE A 288 7.93 -3.27 -26.80
CA PHE A 288 9.02 -2.63 -27.55
C PHE A 288 10.39 -3.26 -27.29
N ASP A 289 10.65 -3.66 -26.05
CA ASP A 289 11.89 -4.31 -25.64
C ASP A 289 11.86 -5.83 -25.89
N GLY A 290 10.81 -6.33 -26.56
CA GLY A 290 10.60 -7.77 -26.80
C GLY A 290 10.31 -8.54 -25.51
N ALA A 291 9.81 -7.88 -24.48
CA ALA A 291 9.46 -8.44 -23.18
C ALA A 291 7.93 -8.41 -22.95
N PHE A 292 7.50 -9.15 -21.93
CA PHE A 292 6.10 -9.18 -21.47
C PHE A 292 6.02 -9.12 -19.94
N ALA A 293 7.09 -8.62 -19.31
CA ALA A 293 7.32 -8.53 -17.87
C ALA A 293 8.61 -7.75 -17.63
N GLU A 294 8.87 -7.37 -16.38
CA GLU A 294 10.19 -6.93 -15.97
C GLU A 294 11.27 -7.99 -16.27
N PRO A 295 12.44 -7.60 -16.81
CA PRO A 295 13.52 -8.53 -17.11
C PRO A 295 13.92 -9.38 -15.89
N MET A 296 14.18 -10.66 -16.11
CA MET A 296 14.56 -11.65 -15.08
C MET A 296 13.49 -12.04 -14.05
N ALA A 297 12.33 -11.37 -14.04
CA ALA A 297 11.32 -11.58 -13.01
C ALA A 297 10.73 -12.99 -13.02
N ARG A 298 10.25 -13.45 -14.18
CA ARG A 298 9.65 -14.78 -14.33
C ARG A 298 10.64 -15.91 -14.08
N GLN A 299 11.90 -15.77 -14.53
CA GLN A 299 12.96 -16.75 -14.30
C GLN A 299 13.22 -16.98 -12.80
N SER A 300 13.03 -15.95 -11.97
CA SER A 300 13.27 -16.04 -10.53
C SER A 300 12.02 -16.49 -9.76
N LEU A 301 10.85 -15.92 -10.08
CA LEU A 301 9.66 -16.00 -9.22
C LEU A 301 8.65 -17.07 -9.64
N GLU A 302 8.61 -17.52 -10.89
CA GLU A 302 7.61 -18.52 -11.32
C GLU A 302 7.74 -19.84 -10.57
N GLY A 303 8.97 -20.30 -10.34
CA GLY A 303 9.23 -21.50 -9.55
C GLY A 303 8.73 -21.36 -8.11
N LEU A 304 8.79 -20.15 -7.55
CA LEU A 304 8.32 -19.84 -6.20
C LEU A 304 6.78 -19.89 -6.13
N TRP A 305 6.11 -19.21 -7.06
CA TRP A 305 4.64 -19.20 -7.14
C TRP A 305 4.09 -20.60 -7.38
N ARG A 306 4.73 -21.38 -8.26
CA ARG A 306 4.37 -22.77 -8.54
C ARG A 306 4.53 -23.68 -7.33
N ARG A 307 5.66 -23.57 -6.62
CA ARG A 307 5.96 -24.38 -5.42
C ARG A 307 4.92 -24.18 -4.33
N HIS A 308 4.53 -22.93 -4.08
CA HIS A 308 3.57 -22.57 -3.02
C HIS A 308 2.12 -22.53 -3.49
N ARG A 309 1.88 -22.76 -4.78
CA ARG A 309 0.55 -22.73 -5.42
C ARG A 309 -0.15 -21.40 -5.16
N VAL A 310 0.52 -20.30 -5.51
CA VAL A 310 -0.10 -18.96 -5.49
C VAL A 310 -1.30 -18.98 -6.43
N ASP A 311 -2.45 -18.52 -5.93
CA ASP A 311 -3.70 -18.57 -6.69
C ASP A 311 -3.74 -17.42 -7.70
N VAL A 312 -3.46 -16.20 -7.24
CA VAL A 312 -3.49 -14.99 -8.05
C VAL A 312 -2.31 -14.07 -7.70
N ALA A 313 -1.69 -13.49 -8.71
CA ALA A 313 -0.67 -12.45 -8.59
C ALA A 313 -1.18 -11.15 -9.24
N PHE A 314 -1.17 -10.06 -8.48
CA PHE A 314 -1.61 -8.73 -8.92
C PHE A 314 -0.44 -7.77 -9.12
N TYR A 315 -0.55 -6.94 -10.16
CA TYR A 315 0.45 -5.93 -10.55
C TYR A 315 -0.22 -4.59 -10.87
N GLY A 316 0.47 -3.49 -10.57
CA GLY A 316 0.14 -2.15 -11.05
C GLY A 316 0.97 -1.81 -12.30
N HIS A 317 1.54 -0.61 -12.32
CA HIS A 317 2.59 -0.07 -13.20
C HIS A 317 2.21 0.09 -14.68
N VAL A 318 1.55 -0.91 -15.26
CA VAL A 318 0.97 -0.81 -16.60
C VAL A 318 -0.46 -0.32 -16.44
N HIS A 319 -0.75 0.88 -16.96
CA HIS A 319 -2.02 1.58 -16.74
C HIS A 319 -3.18 1.03 -17.59
N GLN A 320 -3.49 -0.25 -17.39
CA GLN A 320 -4.59 -0.96 -18.02
C GLN A 320 -5.05 -2.13 -17.13
N TYR A 321 -6.07 -2.84 -17.61
CA TYR A 321 -6.44 -4.13 -17.06
C TYR A 321 -6.05 -5.26 -18.01
N GLU A 322 -5.41 -6.30 -17.49
CA GLU A 322 -5.13 -7.53 -18.22
C GLU A 322 -5.22 -8.74 -17.27
N ARG A 323 -5.69 -9.87 -17.77
CA ARG A 323 -5.77 -11.11 -17.00
C ARG A 323 -5.38 -12.30 -17.85
N THR A 324 -4.50 -13.14 -17.33
CA THR A 324 -4.07 -14.38 -17.98
C THR A 324 -5.02 -15.54 -17.69
N CYS A 325 -4.90 -16.62 -18.47
CA CYS A 325 -5.23 -17.97 -17.98
C CYS A 325 -4.33 -18.33 -16.77
N PRO A 326 -4.63 -19.38 -15.98
CA PRO A 326 -3.57 -19.97 -15.15
C PRO A 326 -2.40 -20.35 -16.05
N VAL A 327 -1.23 -19.81 -15.75
CA VAL A 327 -0.06 -19.90 -16.61
C VAL A 327 1.17 -20.32 -15.81
N TYR A 328 2.05 -21.06 -16.45
CA TYR A 328 3.37 -21.43 -15.95
C TYR A 328 4.29 -21.64 -17.15
N GLU A 329 5.50 -21.08 -17.15
CA GLU A 329 6.44 -21.15 -18.27
C GLU A 329 5.77 -20.79 -19.62
N GLU A 330 5.03 -19.68 -19.65
CA GLU A 330 4.33 -19.13 -20.83
C GLU A 330 3.25 -20.04 -21.45
N ARG A 331 2.83 -21.09 -20.73
CA ARG A 331 1.81 -22.02 -21.20
C ARG A 331 0.58 -21.96 -20.30
N CYS A 332 -0.58 -21.77 -20.91
CA CYS A 332 -1.83 -21.98 -20.19
C CYS A 332 -1.91 -23.43 -19.71
N VAL A 333 -2.24 -23.60 -18.43
CA VAL A 333 -2.44 -24.90 -17.81
C VAL A 333 -3.90 -25.03 -17.38
N PRO A 334 -4.44 -26.25 -17.23
CA PRO A 334 -5.81 -26.46 -16.80
C PRO A 334 -6.12 -25.78 -15.46
N ASP A 335 -7.32 -25.20 -15.34
CA ASP A 335 -7.85 -24.68 -14.09
C ASP A 335 -7.94 -25.82 -13.05
N GLY A 336 -7.47 -25.55 -11.84
CA GLY A 336 -7.48 -26.51 -10.72
C GLY A 336 -6.17 -27.30 -10.57
N HIS A 337 -5.86 -27.68 -9.33
CA HIS A 337 -4.63 -28.40 -8.89
C HIS A 337 -3.36 -27.57 -8.71
N GLY A 338 -3.46 -26.23 -8.63
CA GLY A 338 -2.31 -25.36 -8.37
C GLY A 338 -1.24 -25.46 -9.45
N GLN A 339 -1.66 -25.74 -10.70
CA GLN A 339 -0.77 -25.98 -11.83
C GLN A 339 -0.13 -24.72 -12.41
N GLY A 340 -0.78 -23.58 -12.23
CA GLY A 340 -0.32 -22.27 -12.65
C GLY A 340 -1.02 -21.19 -11.83
N THR A 341 -0.42 -20.01 -11.81
CA THR A 341 -0.95 -18.84 -11.13
C THR A 341 -1.70 -17.98 -12.14
N VAL A 342 -2.80 -17.36 -11.73
CA VAL A 342 -3.45 -16.33 -12.54
C VAL A 342 -2.74 -15.01 -12.31
N HIS A 343 -2.33 -14.34 -13.38
CA HIS A 343 -1.68 -13.03 -13.31
C HIS A 343 -2.67 -11.96 -13.75
N VAL A 344 -2.74 -10.87 -13.00
CA VAL A 344 -3.66 -9.77 -13.26
C VAL A 344 -2.94 -8.44 -13.15
N VAL A 345 -2.92 -7.69 -14.24
CA VAL A 345 -2.55 -6.27 -14.24
C VAL A 345 -3.80 -5.47 -13.88
N VAL A 346 -3.70 -4.64 -12.84
CA VAL A 346 -4.75 -3.78 -12.29
C VAL A 346 -4.24 -2.35 -12.06
N GLY A 347 -3.32 -1.88 -12.90
CA GLY A 347 -2.75 -0.53 -12.84
C GLY A 347 -3.64 0.56 -13.45
N GLY A 348 -4.88 0.25 -13.80
CA GLY A 348 -5.83 1.24 -14.34
C GLY A 348 -6.50 2.11 -13.28
N GLY A 349 -5.82 2.44 -12.17
CA GLY A 349 -6.41 3.16 -11.05
C GLY A 349 -6.72 4.63 -11.33
N GLY A 350 -5.93 5.29 -12.19
CA GLY A 350 -6.13 6.71 -12.46
C GLY A 350 -5.20 7.33 -13.50
N SER A 351 -3.93 6.91 -13.51
CA SER A 351 -2.86 7.42 -14.39
C SER A 351 -2.88 6.90 -15.83
#